data_AF-H2ZMW5-F1
#
_entry.id   AF-H2ZMW5-F1
#
_cell.length_a   1.000
_cell.length_b   1.000
_cell.length_c   1.000
_cell.angle_alpha   90.00
_cell.angle_beta   90.00
_cell.angle_gamma   90.00
#
_symmetry.space_group_name_H-M   'P 1'
#
loop_
_entity.id
_entity.type
_entity.pdbx_description
1 polymer ?
#
loop_
_entity_poly.entity_id
_entity_poly.type
_entity_poly.pdbx_seq_one_letter_code
_entity_poly.pdbx_strand_id
1 'polypeptide(L)'
;MDTQFLNFHVTNTRWYQRLTNLELRMYHANLLTVDNIQHRNQVFNPRQLGQAFMIDDDHKYFAQAGVPILHLISYPFPSVWHTMGDNASVMNYQRTEVISRVIAAFVCEYLHLNV
;
A
#
# COMPACT_ATOMS: atom_id res chain seq x y z
N MET A 1 -7.06 -11.77 -5.77
CA MET A 1 -6.23 -10.67 -6.26
C MET A 1 -5.12 -10.42 -5.26
N ASP A 2 -3.89 -10.40 -5.74
CA ASP A 2 -2.68 -10.39 -4.92
C ASP A 2 -2.16 -8.96 -4.72
N THR A 3 -3.06 -8.00 -4.53
CA THR A 3 -2.70 -6.57 -4.43
C THR A 3 -1.71 -6.35 -3.29
N GLN A 4 -0.45 -6.12 -3.65
CA GLN A 4 0.61 -5.76 -2.72
C GLN A 4 1.25 -4.46 -3.17
N PHE A 5 1.45 -3.54 -2.25
CA PHE A 5 2.22 -2.34 -2.45
C PHE A 5 3.67 -2.64 -2.10
N LEU A 6 4.60 -2.07 -2.87
CA LEU A 6 6.04 -2.14 -2.64
C LEU A 6 6.60 -0.73 -2.44
N ASN A 7 7.78 -0.61 -1.86
CA ASN A 7 8.45 0.68 -1.72
C ASN A 7 9.22 1.04 -3.00
N PHE A 8 8.70 1.98 -3.79
CA PHE A 8 9.33 2.44 -5.04
C PHE A 8 10.33 3.59 -4.87
N HIS A 9 10.22 4.36 -3.78
CA HIS A 9 10.98 5.59 -3.61
C HIS A 9 11.82 5.56 -2.34
N VAL A 10 13.15 5.48 -2.52
CA VAL A 10 14.12 5.44 -1.40
C VAL A 10 13.95 6.65 -0.48
N THR A 11 13.64 7.81 -1.04
CA THR A 11 13.49 9.10 -0.33
C THR A 11 12.37 9.09 0.70
N ASN A 12 11.34 8.24 0.53
CA ASN A 12 10.18 8.17 1.42
C ASN A 12 10.09 6.86 2.19
N THR A 13 11.21 6.14 2.29
CA THR A 13 11.29 4.86 3.02
C THR A 13 10.80 4.99 4.46
N ARG A 14 11.03 6.13 5.14
CA ARG A 14 10.51 6.37 6.49
C ARG A 14 8.99 6.27 6.55
N TRP A 15 8.27 6.93 5.63
CA TRP A 15 6.82 6.94 5.63
C TRP A 15 6.25 5.60 5.22
N TYR A 16 6.88 4.94 4.24
CA TYR A 16 6.51 3.60 3.85
C TYR A 16 6.67 2.60 5.01
N GLN A 17 7.81 2.63 5.72
CA GLN A 17 8.05 1.80 6.91
C GLN A 17 7.04 2.04 8.04
N ARG A 18 6.61 3.30 8.24
CA ARG A 18 5.57 3.62 9.21
C ARG A 18 4.27 2.91 8.85
N LEU A 19 3.93 2.93 7.56
CA LEU A 19 2.72 2.29 7.04
C LEU A 19 2.79 0.76 7.15
N THR A 20 3.92 0.12 6.81
CA THR A 20 4.10 -1.34 7.01
C THR A 20 4.03 -1.75 8.48
N ASN A 21 4.63 -0.95 9.37
CA ASN A 21 4.58 -1.21 10.81
C ASN A 21 3.17 -1.02 11.39
N LEU A 22 2.39 -0.11 10.81
CA LEU A 22 1.01 0.12 11.23
C LEU A 22 0.11 -1.06 10.86
N GLU A 23 0.23 -1.62 9.65
CA GLU A 23 -0.45 -2.86 9.26
C GLU A 23 -0.15 -3.99 10.25
N LEU A 24 1.13 -4.20 10.58
CA LEU A 24 1.57 -5.20 11.56
C LEU A 24 0.96 -4.99 12.95
N ARG A 25 0.98 -3.76 13.47
CA ARG A 25 0.41 -3.43 14.78
C ARG A 25 -1.10 -3.67 14.82
N MET A 26 -1.82 -3.26 13.78
CA MET A 26 -3.27 -3.45 13.68
C MET A 26 -3.62 -4.94 13.55
N TYR A 27 -2.82 -5.71 12.83
CA TYR A 27 -2.96 -7.16 12.76
C TYR A 27 -2.79 -7.82 14.14
N HIS A 28 -1.72 -7.52 14.87
CA HIS A 28 -1.49 -8.08 16.22
C HIS A 28 -2.55 -7.64 17.24
N ALA A 29 -3.20 -6.50 17.02
CA ALA A 29 -4.32 -6.02 17.83
C ALA A 29 -5.68 -6.65 17.44
N ASN A 30 -5.71 -7.60 16.50
CA ASN A 30 -6.93 -8.21 15.95
C ASN A 30 -7.91 -7.18 15.35
N LEU A 31 -7.39 -6.06 14.80
CA LEU A 31 -8.19 -5.00 14.19
C LEU A 31 -8.39 -5.17 12.68
N LEU A 32 -7.77 -6.19 12.08
CA LEU A 32 -7.83 -6.47 10.66
C LEU A 32 -8.45 -7.84 10.40
N THR A 33 -9.35 -7.90 9.44
CA THR A 33 -10.01 -9.13 8.98
C THR A 33 -9.13 -9.81 7.94
N VAL A 34 -8.11 -10.56 8.37
CA VAL A 34 -7.19 -11.22 7.43
C VAL A 34 -6.92 -12.67 7.83
N ASP A 35 -7.04 -13.56 6.86
CA ASP A 35 -6.34 -14.86 6.85
C ASP A 35 -4.84 -14.61 6.57
N ASN A 36 -4.16 -13.97 7.53
CA ASN A 36 -2.72 -13.73 7.46
C ASN A 36 -1.97 -14.95 8.03
N ILE A 37 -2.27 -16.14 7.50
CA ILE A 37 -1.55 -17.38 7.86
C ILE A 37 -0.06 -17.12 7.58
N GLN A 38 0.68 -16.85 8.66
CA GLN A 38 2.13 -16.61 8.72
C GLN A 38 2.70 -15.30 8.16
N HIS A 39 1.97 -14.17 8.13
CA HIS A 39 2.53 -12.85 7.71
C HIS A 39 3.10 -12.81 6.29
N ARG A 40 2.83 -13.82 5.44
CA ARG A 40 3.39 -13.90 4.09
C ARG A 40 2.63 -13.07 3.05
N ASN A 41 1.46 -12.53 3.42
CA ASN A 41 0.52 -11.88 2.49
C ASN A 41 0.18 -10.44 2.91
N GLN A 42 1.15 -9.69 3.46
CA GLN A 42 0.97 -8.27 3.77
C GLN A 42 0.54 -7.47 2.54
N VAL A 43 -0.36 -6.52 2.74
CA VAL A 43 -0.75 -5.58 1.68
C VAL A 43 0.36 -4.55 1.47
N PHE A 44 0.99 -4.06 2.54
CA PHE A 44 2.10 -3.12 2.48
C PHE A 44 3.40 -3.87 2.71
N ASN A 45 3.99 -4.39 1.63
CA ASN A 45 5.17 -5.23 1.70
C ASN A 45 6.44 -4.36 1.83
N PRO A 46 7.30 -4.59 2.83
CA PRO A 46 8.50 -3.75 3.10
C PRO A 46 9.59 -3.88 2.04
N ARG A 47 9.45 -4.81 1.09
CA ARG A 47 10.39 -4.97 -0.01
C ARG A 47 10.47 -3.68 -0.82
N GLN A 48 11.70 -3.22 -1.00
CA GLN A 48 12.03 -2.07 -1.83
C GLN A 48 12.33 -2.50 -3.25
N LEU A 49 11.72 -1.83 -4.22
CA LEU A 49 12.13 -1.88 -5.62
C LEU A 49 13.09 -0.73 -5.90
N GLY A 50 14.14 -0.99 -6.68
CA GLY A 50 15.11 0.05 -7.06
C GLY A 50 14.49 1.12 -7.97
N GLN A 51 15.16 2.27 -8.10
CA GLN A 51 14.70 3.39 -8.95
C GLN A 51 14.46 3.03 -10.42
N ALA A 52 15.03 1.92 -10.91
CA ALA A 52 14.77 1.39 -12.25
C ALA A 52 13.33 0.92 -12.48
N PHE A 53 12.51 0.80 -11.43
CA PHE A 53 11.11 0.36 -11.49
C PHE A 53 10.12 1.51 -11.28
N MET A 54 10.51 2.76 -11.57
CA MET A 54 9.57 3.89 -11.46
C MET A 54 8.46 3.73 -12.51
N ILE A 55 7.25 3.49 -12.01
CA ILE A 55 6.02 3.42 -12.79
C ILE A 55 5.56 4.85 -13.06
N ASP A 56 5.33 5.19 -14.33
CA ASP A 56 4.72 6.46 -14.69
C ASP A 56 3.25 6.49 -14.26
N ASP A 57 2.87 7.50 -13.50
CA ASP A 57 1.50 7.78 -13.04
C ASP A 57 1.39 9.29 -12.74
N ASP A 58 0.27 9.76 -12.22
CA ASP A 58 -0.03 11.17 -11.99
C ASP A 58 1.02 11.92 -11.13
N HIS A 59 1.75 11.19 -10.29
CA HIS A 59 2.80 11.75 -9.43
C HIS A 59 4.07 12.20 -10.19
N LYS A 60 4.26 11.82 -11.46
CA LYS A 60 5.52 12.02 -12.21
C LYS A 60 6.02 13.46 -12.17
N TYR A 61 5.16 14.44 -12.49
CA TYR A 61 5.55 15.85 -12.55
C TYR A 61 5.77 16.45 -11.16
N PHE A 62 5.08 15.95 -10.14
CA PHE A 62 5.33 16.34 -8.74
C PHE A 62 6.68 15.82 -8.26
N ALA A 63 7.03 14.57 -8.59
CA ALA A 63 8.34 13.99 -8.27
C ALA A 63 9.48 14.77 -8.94
N GLN A 64 9.32 15.16 -10.22
CA GLN A 64 10.29 15.99 -10.94
C GLN A 64 10.47 17.37 -10.30
N ALA A 65 9.41 17.92 -9.71
CA ALA A 65 9.45 19.18 -8.95
C ALA A 65 9.99 19.02 -7.51
N GLY A 66 10.41 17.81 -7.11
CA GLY A 66 10.98 17.54 -5.78
C GLY A 66 9.95 17.28 -4.68
N VAL A 67 8.67 17.07 -5.02
CA VAL A 67 7.64 16.71 -4.05
C VAL A 67 7.87 15.27 -3.56
N PRO A 68 7.90 15.02 -2.24
CA PRO A 68 8.01 13.66 -1.73
C PRO A 68 6.78 12.81 -2.08
N ILE A 69 6.99 11.71 -2.82
CA ILE A 69 5.92 10.79 -3.22
C ILE A 69 5.92 9.49 -2.41
N LEU A 70 4.76 9.13 -1.85
CA LEU A 70 4.46 7.78 -1.38
C LEU A 70 3.52 7.11 -2.40
N HIS A 71 4.09 6.32 -3.32
CA HIS A 71 3.35 5.72 -4.43
C HIS A 71 2.77 4.34 -4.04
N LEU A 72 1.49 4.30 -3.68
CA LEU A 72 0.77 3.08 -3.29
C LEU A 72 0.08 2.44 -4.50
N ILE A 73 0.88 1.88 -5.41
CA ILE A 73 0.40 1.13 -6.57
C ILE A 73 0.80 -0.34 -6.47
N SER A 74 -0.09 -1.24 -6.86
CA SER A 74 0.18 -2.68 -6.77
C SER A 74 1.37 -3.06 -7.65
N TYR A 75 2.26 -3.92 -7.17
CA TYR A 75 3.25 -4.56 -8.04
C TYR A 75 3.40 -6.06 -7.75
N PRO A 76 3.21 -6.93 -8.75
CA PRO A 76 2.77 -6.62 -10.12
C PRO A 76 1.38 -5.96 -10.16
N PHE A 77 1.04 -5.33 -11.28
CA PHE A 77 -0.34 -4.89 -11.51
C PHE A 77 -1.30 -6.09 -11.44
N PRO A 78 -2.56 -5.89 -11.03
CA PRO A 78 -3.57 -6.93 -11.11
C PRO A 78 -3.64 -7.49 -12.53
N SER A 79 -3.79 -8.81 -12.66
CA SER A 79 -3.87 -9.49 -13.97
C SER A 79 -5.01 -9.01 -14.86
N VAL A 80 -6.01 -8.34 -14.27
CA VAL A 80 -7.16 -7.76 -14.98
C VAL A 80 -6.94 -6.32 -15.43
N TRP A 81 -5.82 -5.68 -15.05
CA TRP A 81 -5.52 -4.30 -15.43
C TRP A 81 -5.56 -4.14 -16.95
N HIS A 82 -6.24 -3.09 -17.42
CA HIS A 82 -6.51 -2.84 -18.85
C HIS A 82 -7.30 -3.96 -19.56
N THR A 83 -8.16 -4.67 -18.84
CA THR A 83 -9.10 -5.64 -19.42
C THR A 83 -10.53 -5.34 -18.97
N MET A 84 -11.52 -5.85 -19.70
CA MET A 84 -12.93 -5.82 -19.27
C MET A 84 -13.20 -6.64 -17.99
N GLY A 85 -12.22 -7.46 -17.57
CA GLY A 85 -12.27 -8.21 -16.32
C GLY A 85 -12.07 -7.35 -15.08
N ASP A 86 -11.65 -6.09 -15.22
CA ASP A 86 -11.58 -5.14 -14.11
C ASP A 86 -12.99 -4.61 -13.80
N ASN A 87 -13.70 -5.35 -12.93
CA ASN A 87 -15.07 -5.08 -12.56
C ASN A 87 -15.35 -5.49 -11.11
N ALA A 88 -16.56 -5.23 -10.61
CA ALA A 88 -16.90 -5.48 -9.20
C ALA A 88 -16.70 -6.94 -8.74
N SER A 89 -16.76 -7.92 -9.65
CA SER A 89 -16.64 -9.34 -9.29
C SER A 89 -15.24 -9.75 -8.84
N VAL A 90 -14.20 -9.00 -9.24
CA VAL A 90 -12.81 -9.33 -8.93
C VAL A 90 -12.28 -8.62 -7.68
N MET A 91 -13.12 -7.79 -7.04
CA MET A 91 -12.77 -7.10 -5.81
C MET A 91 -12.59 -8.08 -4.64
N ASN A 92 -11.48 -7.93 -3.91
CA ASN A 92 -11.27 -8.63 -2.64
C ASN A 92 -11.59 -7.67 -1.48
N TYR A 93 -12.81 -7.78 -0.95
CA TYR A 93 -13.29 -6.92 0.13
C TYR A 93 -12.46 -6.97 1.41
N GLN A 94 -11.89 -8.13 1.76
CA GLN A 94 -11.02 -8.26 2.94
C GLN A 94 -9.72 -7.45 2.75
N ARG A 95 -9.09 -7.53 1.57
CA ARG A 95 -7.91 -6.70 1.26
C ARG A 95 -8.28 -5.22 1.20
N THR A 96 -9.40 -4.87 0.59
CA THR A 96 -9.88 -3.47 0.55
C THR A 96 -10.07 -2.91 1.96
N GLU A 97 -10.65 -3.68 2.88
CA GLU A 97 -10.80 -3.28 4.28
C GLU A 97 -9.45 -3.02 4.96
N VAL A 98 -8.47 -3.92 4.78
CA VAL A 98 -7.11 -3.73 5.32
C VAL A 98 -6.50 -2.43 4.80
N ILE A 99 -6.58 -2.18 3.50
CA ILE A 99 -6.07 -0.96 2.87
C ILE A 99 -6.73 0.27 3.49
N SER A 100 -8.07 0.30 3.53
CA SER A 100 -8.81 1.45 4.04
C SER A 100 -8.50 1.73 5.52
N ARG A 101 -8.46 0.70 6.36
CA ARG A 101 -8.19 0.83 7.80
C ARG A 101 -6.77 1.31 8.07
N VAL A 102 -5.77 0.73 7.40
CA VAL A 102 -4.36 1.11 7.58
C VAL A 102 -4.11 2.53 7.06
N ILE A 103 -4.68 2.92 5.91
CA ILE A 103 -4.55 4.30 5.40
C ILE A 103 -5.21 5.30 6.36
N ALA A 104 -6.41 5.00 6.86
CA ALA A 104 -7.10 5.87 7.82
C ALA A 104 -6.26 6.06 9.10
N ALA A 105 -5.74 4.96 9.66
CA ALA A 105 -4.87 5.01 10.83
C ALA A 105 -3.56 5.76 10.53
N PHE A 106 -2.98 5.59 9.33
CA PHE A 106 -1.76 6.30 8.91
C PHE A 106 -1.99 7.81 8.84
N VAL A 107 -3.11 8.24 8.28
CA VAL A 107 -3.51 9.66 8.24
C VAL A 107 -3.68 10.21 9.66
N CYS A 108 -4.30 9.44 10.57
CA CYS A 108 -4.43 9.83 11.97
C CYS A 108 -3.06 9.97 12.65
N GLU A 109 -2.14 9.02 12.46
CA GLU A 109 -0.78 9.11 13.01
C GLU A 109 0.02 10.27 12.41
N TYR A 110 -0.14 10.54 11.10
CA TYR A 110 0.56 11.62 10.40
C TYR A 110 0.09 13.00 10.88
N LEU A 111 -1.21 13.16 11.10
CA LEU A 111 -1.83 14.42 11.55
C LEU A 111 -1.90 14.57 13.08
N HIS A 112 -1.36 13.61 13.83
CA HIS A 112 -1.41 13.59 15.30
C HIS A 112 -2.83 13.67 15.87
N LEU A 113 -3.77 12.96 15.24
CA LEU A 113 -5.15 12.88 15.71
C LEU A 113 -5.25 11.91 16.89
N ASN A 114 -6.05 12.27 17.89
CA ASN A 114 -6.45 11.35 18.95
C ASN A 114 -7.57 10.47 18.41
N VAL A 115 -7.33 9.17 18.36
CA VAL A 115 -8.25 8.12 17.89
C VAL A 115 -8.40 7.05 18.96
#